data_AF-A0A7C4X4E7-F1
#
_entry.id   AF-A0A7C4X4E7-F1
#
_cell.length_a   1.000
_cell.length_b   1.000
_cell.length_c   1.000
_cell.angle_alpha   90.00
_cell.angle_beta   90.00
_cell.angle_gamma   90.00
#
_symmetry.space_group_name_H-M   'P 1'
#
loop_
_entity.id
_entity.type
_entity.pdbx_description
1 polymer ?
#
loop_
_entity_poly.entity_id
_entity_poly.type
_entity_poly.pdbx_seq_one_letter_code
_entity_poly.pdbx_strand_id
1 'polypeptide(L)'
;MKATFIYFLRKALPAFILFNFVTGGLMILIFHLWYPLWKFLLTQLLVSIFFYVTSAGFYAYTIKLGTISPTKFVNGYMILSIAKLLIYLLALLLCLYIFRSQLKMFLIQYMLNYLFFTIFEIILVTRALKKLQNNQPNTK
;
A
#
# COMPACT_ATOMS: atom_id res chain seq x y z
N MET A 1 10.88 3.46 -16.12
CA MET A 1 9.64 3.14 -15.37
C MET A 1 9.50 1.64 -15.09
N LYS A 2 9.63 0.75 -16.10
CA LYS A 2 9.54 -0.71 -15.91
C LYS A 2 10.49 -1.28 -14.85
N ALA A 3 11.77 -0.88 -14.84
CA ALA A 3 12.75 -1.38 -13.87
C ALA A 3 12.43 -1.03 -12.40
N THR A 4 11.96 0.19 -12.15
CA THR A 4 11.57 0.68 -10.81
C THR A 4 10.35 -0.07 -10.28
N PHE A 5 9.38 -0.32 -11.16
CA PHE A 5 8.18 -1.09 -10.84
C PHE A 5 8.50 -2.57 -10.55
N ILE A 6 9.36 -3.21 -11.34
CA ILE A 6 9.83 -4.58 -11.11
C ILE A 6 10.59 -4.69 -9.77
N TYR A 7 11.41 -3.69 -9.44
CA TYR A 7 12.11 -3.63 -8.16
C TYR A 7 11.13 -3.58 -6.98
N PHE A 8 10.09 -2.74 -7.08
CA PHE A 8 9.02 -2.68 -6.08
C PHE A 8 8.35 -4.04 -5.94
N LEU A 9 7.88 -4.64 -7.04
CA LEU A 9 7.24 -5.95 -7.05
C LEU A 9 8.08 -6.99 -6.31
N ARG A 10 9.37 -7.11 -6.66
CA ARG A 10 10.25 -8.12 -6.06
C ARG A 10 10.46 -7.93 -4.55
N LYS A 11 10.46 -6.68 -4.06
CA LYS A 11 10.65 -6.38 -2.63
C LYS A 11 9.34 -6.38 -1.84
N ALA A 12 8.25 -5.95 -2.45
CA ALA A 12 6.93 -5.81 -1.83
C ALA A 12 6.14 -7.11 -1.81
N LEU A 13 6.30 -7.98 -2.82
CA LEU A 13 5.55 -9.23 -2.94
C LEU A 13 5.75 -10.18 -1.73
N PRO A 14 6.97 -10.48 -1.24
CA PRO A 14 7.11 -11.36 -0.08
C PRO A 14 6.54 -10.75 1.20
N ALA A 15 6.70 -9.43 1.40
CA ALA A 15 6.12 -8.72 2.53
C ALA A 15 4.58 -8.71 2.47
N PHE A 16 4.02 -8.57 1.27
CA PHE A 16 2.60 -8.64 0.99
C PHE A 16 2.03 -10.03 1.31
N ILE A 17 2.68 -11.09 0.84
CA ILE A 17 2.25 -12.48 1.09
C ILE A 17 2.29 -12.76 2.58
N LEU A 18 3.39 -12.41 3.26
CA LEU A 18 3.54 -12.60 4.69
C LEU A 18 2.48 -11.83 5.48
N PHE A 19 2.23 -10.56 5.13
CA PHE A 19 1.22 -9.74 5.79
C PHE A 19 -0.18 -10.33 5.65
N ASN A 20 -0.56 -10.78 4.45
CA ASN A 20 -1.86 -11.42 4.23
C ASN A 20 -1.98 -12.75 4.99
N PHE A 21 -0.90 -13.54 5.03
CA PHE A 21 -0.89 -14.78 5.78
C PHE A 21 -1.06 -14.53 7.29
N VAL A 22 -0.31 -13.58 7.85
CA VAL A 22 -0.36 -13.23 9.29
C VAL A 22 -1.72 -12.61 9.65
N THR A 23 -2.15 -11.57 8.93
CA THR A 23 -3.42 -10.90 9.25
C THR A 23 -4.62 -11.78 8.96
N GLY A 24 -4.58 -12.59 7.90
CA GLY A 24 -5.64 -13.54 7.57
C GLY A 24 -5.73 -14.67 8.60
N GLY A 25 -4.60 -15.26 8.97
CA GLY A 25 -4.55 -16.28 10.01
C GLY A 25 -5.06 -15.76 11.36
N LEU A 26 -4.62 -14.56 11.78
CA LEU A 26 -5.06 -13.94 13.03
C LEU A 26 -6.55 -13.63 13.03
N MET A 27 -7.08 -13.10 11.92
CA MET A 27 -8.50 -12.82 11.77
C MET A 27 -9.36 -14.09 11.75
N ILE A 28 -8.88 -15.18 11.14
CA ILE A 28 -9.55 -16.48 11.20
C ILE A 28 -9.62 -16.98 12.65
N LEU A 29 -8.52 -16.93 13.39
CA LEU A 29 -8.50 -17.40 14.78
C LEU A 29 -9.49 -16.63 15.68
N ILE A 30 -9.67 -15.33 15.45
CA ILE A 30 -10.53 -14.49 16.28
C ILE A 30 -12.01 -14.60 15.86
N PHE A 31 -12.31 -14.75 14.57
CA PHE A 31 -13.67 -14.57 14.04
C PHE A 31 -14.26 -15.78 13.30
N HIS A 32 -13.55 -16.91 13.22
CA HIS A 32 -14.00 -18.16 12.58
C HIS A 32 -15.43 -18.56 12.96
N LEU A 33 -15.83 -18.33 14.22
CA LEU A 33 -17.11 -18.79 14.78
C LEU A 33 -18.32 -17.95 14.35
N TRP A 34 -18.11 -16.71 13.89
CA TRP A 34 -19.20 -15.77 13.63
C TRP A 34 -19.48 -15.50 12.14
N TYR A 35 -18.57 -15.87 11.23
CA TYR A 35 -18.70 -15.51 9.82
C TYR A 35 -18.23 -16.60 8.86
N PRO A 36 -18.85 -16.67 7.66
CA PRO A 36 -18.41 -17.59 6.62
C PRO A 36 -17.00 -17.22 6.14
N LEU A 37 -16.04 -18.09 6.48
CA LEU A 37 -14.60 -17.93 6.24
C LEU A 37 -14.26 -17.47 4.81
N TRP A 38 -14.93 -18.04 3.82
CA TRP A 38 -14.70 -17.77 2.39
C TRP A 38 -15.00 -16.32 2.01
N LYS A 39 -16.07 -15.72 2.55
CA LYS A 39 -16.41 -14.31 2.27
C LYS A 39 -15.37 -13.37 2.88
N PHE A 40 -14.90 -13.69 4.08
CA PHE A 40 -13.87 -12.91 4.75
C PHE A 40 -12.55 -12.93 3.97
N LEU A 41 -12.07 -14.13 3.63
CA LEU A 41 -10.82 -14.31 2.87
C LEU A 41 -10.86 -13.59 1.52
N LEU A 42 -11.97 -13.69 0.79
CA LEU A 42 -12.15 -13.00 -0.49
C LEU A 42 -12.08 -11.47 -0.30
N THR A 43 -12.79 -10.93 0.70
CA THR A 43 -12.83 -9.49 0.98
C THR A 43 -11.45 -8.98 1.39
N GLN A 44 -10.76 -9.70 2.28
CA GLN A 44 -9.41 -9.39 2.69
C GLN A 44 -8.46 -9.34 1.49
N LEU A 45 -8.51 -10.36 0.63
CA LEU A 45 -7.61 -10.47 -0.52
C LEU A 45 -7.86 -9.34 -1.53
N LEU A 46 -9.13 -9.00 -1.80
CA LEU A 46 -9.49 -7.88 -2.68
C LEU A 46 -8.98 -6.53 -2.14
N VAL A 47 -9.19 -6.25 -0.85
CA VAL A 47 -8.72 -5.02 -0.21
C VAL A 47 -7.20 -4.95 -0.25
N SER A 48 -6.52 -6.04 0.11
CA SER A 48 -5.07 -6.12 0.10
C SER A 48 -4.50 -5.91 -1.32
N ILE A 49 -5.11 -6.49 -2.36
CA ILE A 49 -4.71 -6.25 -3.76
C ILE A 49 -4.89 -4.79 -4.13
N PHE A 50 -6.02 -4.17 -3.76
CA PHE A 50 -6.26 -2.75 -4.02
C PHE A 50 -5.18 -1.86 -3.40
N PHE A 51 -4.82 -2.09 -2.13
CA PHE A 51 -3.73 -1.36 -1.48
C PHE A 51 -2.37 -1.62 -2.15
N TYR A 52 -2.10 -2.87 -2.55
CA TYR A 52 -0.85 -3.24 -3.22
C TYR A 52 -0.69 -2.51 -4.55
N VAL A 53 -1.72 -2.57 -5.41
CA VAL A 53 -1.69 -1.95 -6.74
C VAL A 53 -1.58 -0.44 -6.62
N THR A 54 -2.38 0.16 -5.73
CA THR A 54 -2.36 1.62 -5.52
C THR A 54 -0.99 2.05 -5.03
N SER A 55 -0.42 1.37 -4.02
CA SER A 55 0.90 1.72 -3.47
C SER A 55 2.04 1.49 -4.47
N ALA A 56 1.96 0.45 -5.31
CA ALA A 56 2.92 0.22 -6.38
C ALA A 56 2.91 1.38 -7.41
N GLY A 57 1.71 1.85 -7.76
CA GLY A 57 1.52 3.04 -8.60
C GLY A 57 2.15 4.28 -7.96
N PHE A 58 1.77 4.59 -6.72
CA PHE A 58 2.30 5.73 -5.97
C PHE A 58 3.82 5.72 -5.85
N TYR A 59 4.40 4.56 -5.53
CA TYR A 59 5.84 4.36 -5.49
C TYR A 59 6.50 4.73 -6.84
N ALA A 60 6.00 4.17 -7.95
CA ALA A 60 6.57 4.42 -9.27
C ALA A 60 6.54 5.90 -9.67
N TYR A 61 5.44 6.61 -9.39
CA TYR A 61 5.31 8.04 -9.66
C TYR A 61 6.21 8.89 -8.74
N THR A 62 6.28 8.54 -7.46
CA THR A 62 7.09 9.26 -6.47
C THR A 62 8.58 9.19 -6.81
N ILE A 63 9.08 8.02 -7.21
CA ILE A 63 10.48 7.89 -7.66
C ILE A 63 10.75 8.68 -8.94
N LYS A 64 9.80 8.70 -9.89
CA LYS A 64 9.92 9.51 -11.10
C LYS A 64 10.09 10.99 -10.76
N LEU A 65 9.30 11.52 -9.81
CA LEU A 65 9.42 12.90 -9.37
C LEU A 65 10.76 13.18 -8.67
N GLY A 66 11.23 12.23 -7.86
CA GLY A 66 12.52 12.29 -7.17
C GLY A 66 13.73 12.42 -8.10
N THR A 67 13.64 11.90 -9.33
CA THR A 67 14.70 12.01 -10.33
C THR A 67 14.75 13.36 -11.06
N ILE A 68 13.71 14.19 -10.97
CA ILE A 68 13.63 15.44 -11.75
C ILE A 68 14.23 16.61 -10.97
N SER A 69 13.71 16.90 -9.77
CA SER A 69 14.28 17.90 -8.87
C SER A 69 13.72 17.76 -7.45
N PRO A 70 14.46 18.20 -6.40
CA PRO A 70 13.99 18.15 -5.02
C PRO A 70 12.68 18.93 -4.79
N THR A 71 12.54 20.12 -5.38
CA THR A 71 11.34 20.96 -5.22
C THR A 71 10.11 20.32 -5.87
N LYS A 72 10.26 19.73 -7.07
CA LYS A 72 9.16 19.01 -7.75
C LYS A 72 8.80 17.73 -7.03
N PHE A 73 9.77 17.07 -6.40
CA PHE A 73 9.53 15.92 -5.55
C PHE A 73 8.64 16.28 -4.36
N VAL A 74 8.99 17.32 -3.59
CA VAL A 74 8.22 17.72 -2.40
C VAL A 74 6.77 18.09 -2.75
N ASN A 75 6.59 18.97 -3.75
CA ASN A 75 5.24 19.40 -4.17
C ASN A 75 4.43 18.24 -4.77
N GLY A 76 5.06 17.43 -5.63
CA GLY A 76 4.39 16.29 -6.25
C GLY A 76 4.06 15.19 -5.24
N TYR A 77 4.92 14.95 -4.26
CA TYR A 77 4.68 13.99 -3.18
C TYR A 77 3.49 14.42 -2.30
N MET A 78 3.37 15.71 -1.98
CA MET A 78 2.21 16.23 -1.24
C MET A 78 0.90 16.02 -2.01
N ILE A 79 0.86 16.41 -3.29
CA ILE A 79 -0.34 16.25 -4.13
C ILE A 79 -0.71 14.77 -4.27
N LEU A 80 0.28 13.91 -4.51
CA LEU A 80 0.07 12.47 -4.60
C LEU A 80 -0.45 11.90 -3.28
N SER A 81 0.09 12.31 -2.14
CA SER A 81 -0.37 11.83 -0.83
C SER A 81 -1.83 12.20 -0.56
N ILE A 82 -2.25 13.42 -0.93
CA ILE A 82 -3.66 13.84 -0.83
C ILE A 82 -4.54 13.00 -1.77
N ALA A 83 -4.14 12.85 -3.04
CA ALA A 83 -4.86 12.04 -4.00
C ALA A 83 -5.01 10.58 -3.52
N LYS A 84 -3.96 10.00 -2.95
CA LYS A 84 -3.95 8.65 -2.36
C LYS A 84 -4.97 8.53 -1.24
N LEU A 85 -4.97 9.51 -0.33
CA LEU A 85 -5.89 9.54 0.80
C LEU A 85 -7.35 9.62 0.35
N LEU A 86 -7.65 10.43 -0.68
CA LEU A 86 -8.97 10.51 -1.29
C LEU A 86 -9.39 9.19 -1.96
N ILE A 87 -8.48 8.55 -2.70
CA ILE A 87 -8.73 7.23 -3.31
C ILE A 87 -9.04 6.18 -2.24
N TYR A 88 -8.28 6.16 -1.14
CA TYR A 88 -8.53 5.26 -0.02
C TYR A 88 -9.81 5.60 0.73
N LEU A 89 -10.17 6.86 0.88
CA LEU A 89 -11.43 7.24 1.50
C LEU A 89 -12.62 6.79 0.63
N LEU A 90 -12.55 7.02 -0.68
CA LEU A 90 -13.60 6.61 -1.61
C LEU A 90 -13.77 5.08 -1.64
N ALA A 91 -12.67 4.33 -1.71
CA ALA A 91 -12.70 2.88 -1.65
C ALA A 91 -13.29 2.36 -0.33
N LEU A 92 -12.94 3.00 0.80
CA LEU A 92 -13.52 2.68 2.09
C LEU A 92 -15.05 2.84 2.06
N LEU A 93 -15.55 4.00 1.61
CA LEU A 93 -16.99 4.27 1.54
C LEU A 93 -17.74 3.25 0.65
N LEU A 94 -17.17 2.90 -0.51
CA LEU A 94 -17.72 1.89 -1.40
C LEU A 94 -17.78 0.51 -0.74
N CYS A 95 -16.70 0.09 -0.08
CA CYS A 95 -16.68 -1.19 0.61
C CYS A 95 -17.60 -1.22 1.83
N LEU A 96 -17.74 -0.13 2.59
CA LEU A 96 -18.70 -0.05 3.70
C LEU A 96 -20.15 -0.21 3.20
N TYR A 97 -20.45 0.30 2.00
CA TYR A 97 -21.76 0.12 1.38
C TYR A 97 -22.03 -1.33 0.98
N ILE A 98 -21.02 -2.04 0.45
CA ILE A 98 -21.13 -3.43 -0.02
C ILE A 98 -21.11 -4.44 1.14
N PHE A 99 -20.24 -4.25 2.13
CA PHE A 99 -19.94 -5.24 3.19
C PHE A 99 -20.53 -4.87 4.56
N ARG A 100 -21.75 -4.30 4.58
CA ARG A 100 -22.42 -3.82 5.80
C ARG A 100 -22.48 -4.87 6.93
N SER A 101 -22.66 -6.14 6.58
CA SER A 101 -22.81 -7.23 7.57
C SER A 101 -21.54 -7.51 8.38
N GLN A 102 -20.36 -7.07 7.92
CA GLN A 102 -19.04 -7.38 8.52
C GLN A 102 -18.25 -6.11 8.86
N LEU A 103 -18.95 -4.99 9.04
CA LEU A 103 -18.41 -3.63 9.19
C LEU A 103 -17.20 -3.53 10.14
N LYS A 104 -17.30 -4.07 11.36
CA LYS A 104 -16.23 -3.95 12.38
C LYS A 104 -14.94 -4.66 11.94
N MET A 105 -15.07 -5.90 11.49
CA MET A 105 -13.93 -6.73 11.08
C MET A 105 -13.28 -6.15 9.82
N PHE A 106 -14.10 -5.74 8.86
CA PHE A 106 -13.66 -5.06 7.64
C PHE A 106 -12.88 -3.78 7.96
N LEU A 107 -13.39 -2.93 8.86
CA LEU A 107 -12.75 -1.67 9.22
C LEU A 107 -11.36 -1.89 9.84
N ILE A 108 -11.23 -2.84 10.76
CA ILE A 108 -9.95 -3.20 11.38
C ILE A 108 -8.97 -3.69 10.29
N GLN A 109 -9.41 -4.60 9.42
CA GLN A 109 -8.58 -5.12 8.34
C GLN A 109 -8.17 -4.01 7.35
N TYR A 110 -9.07 -3.08 7.06
CA TYR A 110 -8.81 -1.93 6.19
C TYR A 110 -7.75 -1.01 6.80
N MET A 111 -7.87 -0.70 8.09
CA MET A 111 -6.89 0.11 8.82
C MET A 111 -5.50 -0.56 8.89
N LEU A 112 -5.46 -1.87 9.15
CA LEU A 112 -4.21 -2.63 9.15
C LEU A 112 -3.52 -2.59 7.78
N ASN A 113 -4.28 -2.81 6.71
CA ASN A 113 -3.79 -2.68 5.35
C ASN A 113 -3.25 -1.26 5.10
N TYR A 114 -4.04 -0.23 5.41
CA TYR A 114 -3.64 1.17 5.24
C TYR A 114 -2.30 1.47 5.93
N LEU A 115 -2.18 1.08 7.21
CA LEU A 115 -0.96 1.32 7.98
C LEU A 115 0.23 0.59 7.39
N PHE A 116 0.09 -0.71 7.13
CA PHE A 116 1.16 -1.55 6.62
C PHE A 116 1.69 -1.06 5.28
N PHE A 117 0.81 -0.82 4.32
CA PHE A 117 1.20 -0.38 2.98
C PHE A 117 1.76 1.04 2.97
N THR A 118 1.26 1.94 3.82
CA THR A 118 1.78 3.30 3.93
C THR A 118 3.20 3.31 4.50
N ILE A 119 3.43 2.60 5.62
CA ILE A 119 4.78 2.47 6.21
C ILE A 119 5.74 1.84 5.21
N PHE A 120 5.33 0.75 4.58
CA PHE A 120 6.19 0.00 3.66
C PHE A 120 6.56 0.83 2.42
N GLU A 121 5.59 1.57 1.87
CA GLU A 121 5.83 2.49 0.76
C GLU A 121 6.85 3.57 1.14
N ILE A 122 6.67 4.24 2.29
CA ILE A 122 7.59 5.29 2.75
C ILE A 122 9.01 4.74 2.92
N ILE A 123 9.15 3.54 3.50
CA ILE A 123 10.46 2.87 3.64
C ILE A 123 11.10 2.64 2.27
N LEU A 124 10.34 2.12 1.30
CA LEU A 124 10.86 1.85 -0.04
C LEU A 124 11.20 3.12 -0.81
N VAL A 125 10.36 4.15 -0.73
CA VAL A 125 10.61 5.47 -1.35
C VAL A 125 11.89 6.06 -0.78
N THR A 126 12.02 6.12 0.54
CA THR A 126 13.20 6.68 1.22
C THR A 126 14.48 5.94 0.83
N ARG A 127 14.45 4.61 0.81
CA ARG A 127 15.61 3.80 0.40
C ARG A 127 16.00 4.04 -1.06
N ALA A 128 15.01 4.16 -1.95
CA ALA A 128 15.27 4.39 -3.36
C ALA A 128 15.82 5.80 -3.63
N LEU A 129 15.31 6.83 -2.95
CA LEU A 129 15.83 8.20 -3.04
C LEU A 129 17.26 8.31 -2.52
N LYS A 130 17.56 7.69 -1.35
CA LYS A 130 18.92 7.65 -0.81
C LYS A 130 19.91 6.99 -1.77
N LYS A 131 19.49 5.91 -2.44
CA LYS A 131 20.32 5.24 -3.47
C LYS A 131 20.55 6.12 -4.70
N LEU A 132 19.55 6.88 -5.13
CA LEU A 132 19.70 7.82 -6.25
C LEU A 132 20.67 8.95 -5.92
N GLN A 133 20.59 9.52 -4.70
CA GLN A 133 21.51 10.56 -4.24
C GLN A 133 22.97 10.07 -4.16
N ASN A 134 23.19 8.86 -3.63
CA ASN A 134 24.53 8.27 -3.53
C ASN A 134 25.17 7.90 -4.88
N ASN A 135 24.36 7.73 -5.93
CA ASN A 135 24.83 7.37 -7.27
C ASN A 135 25.07 8.58 -8.18
N GLN A 136 24.78 9.81 -7.74
CA GLN A 136 25.21 10.98 -8.47
C GLN A 136 26.72 11.17 -8.25
N PRO A 137 27.55 11.20 -9.32
CA PRO A 137 28.98 11.40 -9.18
C PRO A 137 29.21 12.74 -8.47
N ASN A 138 30.11 12.74 -7.49
CA ASN A 138 30.56 13.95 -6.80
C ASN A 138 31.13 14.94 -7.84
N THR A 139 30.29 15.81 -8.41
CA THR A 139 30.75 17.09 -8.94
C THR A 139 30.93 18.01 -7.74
N LYS A 140 32.06 17.84 -7.07
CA LYS A 140 32.74 18.92 -6.36
C LYS A 140 33.95 19.30 -7.19
#